data_AF-A0A9X1PSG5-F1
#
_entry.id   AF-A0A9X1PSG5-F1
#
_cell.length_a   1.000
_cell.length_b   1.000
_cell.length_c   1.000
_cell.angle_alpha   90.00
_cell.angle_beta   90.00
_cell.angle_gamma   90.00
#
_symmetry.space_group_name_H-M   'P 1'
#
loop_
_entity.id
_entity.type
_entity.pdbx_description
1 polymer ?
#
loop_
_entity_poly.entity_id
_entity_poly.type
_entity_poly.pdbx_seq_one_letter_code
_entity_poly.pdbx_strand_id
1 'polypeptide(L)'
;MWRYAKHNRCLVLCTGFFEPHYPDLMTRENYESWYIKPLEKKFFAMGAIYSTWKGMNTFAVVTQDASPLVGAIHNDGKRRPLILKGDAALSWMIPGLNENEVMDLTYF
;
A
#
# COMPACT_ATOMS: atom_id res chain seq x y z
N MET A 1 -4.00 8.44 -10.90
CA MET A 1 -4.36 7.39 -9.92
C MET A 1 -5.84 7.50 -9.50
N TRP A 2 -6.28 8.68 -9.05
CA TRP A 2 -7.65 8.93 -8.55
C TRP A 2 -8.80 8.52 -9.48
N ARG A 3 -8.70 8.75 -10.80
CA ARG A 3 -9.75 8.35 -11.75
C ARG A 3 -10.06 6.84 -11.71
N TYR A 4 -9.04 6.00 -11.53
CA TYR A 4 -9.20 4.55 -11.42
C TYR A 4 -9.55 4.11 -10.01
N ALA A 5 -9.03 4.81 -8.98
CA ALA A 5 -9.36 4.55 -7.59
C ALA A 5 -10.85 4.67 -7.27
N LYS A 6 -11.65 5.40 -8.08
CA LYS A 6 -13.10 5.50 -7.91
C LYS A 6 -13.88 4.24 -8.30
N HIS A 7 -13.40 3.49 -9.29
CA HIS A 7 -14.21 2.46 -9.95
C HIS A 7 -13.54 1.09 -9.99
N ASN A 8 -12.20 1.05 -9.99
CA ASN A 8 -11.45 -0.19 -10.15
C ASN A 8 -10.53 -0.40 -8.95
N ARG A 9 -11.13 -0.76 -7.81
CA ARG A 9 -10.42 -1.07 -6.57
C ARG A 9 -10.32 -2.58 -6.38
N CYS A 10 -9.17 -3.04 -5.92
CA CYS A 10 -8.95 -4.42 -5.51
C CYS A 10 -8.13 -4.47 -4.22
N LEU A 11 -8.09 -5.67 -3.61
CA LEU A 11 -7.21 -5.98 -2.50
C LEU A 11 -6.05 -6.84 -2.98
N VAL A 12 -4.86 -6.54 -2.49
CA VAL A 12 -3.69 -7.41 -2.62
C VAL A 12 -3.44 -8.05 -1.26
N LEU A 13 -3.62 -9.36 -1.18
CA LEU A 13 -3.33 -10.13 0.03
C LEU A 13 -1.87 -10.55 0.03
N CYS A 14 -1.16 -10.26 1.11
CA CYS A 14 0.24 -10.67 1.26
C CYS A 14 0.57 -10.98 2.74
N THR A 15 1.72 -11.63 2.93
CA THR A 15 2.27 -12.01 4.23
C THR A 15 3.24 -10.95 4.79
N GLY A 16 3.69 -10.03 3.94
CA GLY A 16 4.65 -8.97 4.22
C GLY A 16 5.08 -8.26 2.95
N PHE A 17 5.94 -7.26 3.10
CA PHE A 17 6.57 -6.52 2.00
C PHE A 17 8.01 -6.17 2.38
N PHE A 18 8.82 -5.85 1.38
CA PHE A 18 10.22 -5.48 1.58
C PHE A 18 10.39 -3.98 1.35
N GLU A 19 11.21 -3.34 2.18
CA GLU A 19 11.65 -1.96 1.97
C GLU A 19 13.17 -1.86 2.14
N PRO A 20 13.85 -1.04 1.32
CA PRO A 20 15.27 -0.80 1.47
C PRO A 20 15.53 0.17 2.62
N HIS A 21 16.57 -0.11 3.40
CA HIS A 21 17.15 0.80 4.37
C HIS A 21 18.57 1.17 3.94
N TYR A 22 18.87 2.47 3.85
CA TYR A 22 20.20 2.97 3.54
C TYR A 22 20.90 3.43 4.83
N PRO A 23 21.93 2.72 5.34
CA PRO A 23 22.66 3.14 6.54
C PRO A 23 23.31 4.52 6.38
N ASP A 24 23.76 4.83 5.16
CA ASP A 24 24.16 6.15 4.73
C ASP A 24 23.26 6.63 3.59
N LEU A 25 22.32 7.50 3.94
CA LEU A 25 21.33 8.04 3.00
C LEU A 25 21.94 9.03 1.99
N MET A 26 23.13 9.58 2.27
CA MET A 26 23.79 10.53 1.39
C MET A 26 24.44 9.83 0.20
N THR A 27 25.11 8.71 0.45
CA THR A 27 25.83 7.95 -0.60
C THR A 27 24.92 6.93 -1.28
N ARG A 28 24.02 6.27 -0.52
CA ARG A 28 23.10 5.23 -1.00
C ARG A 28 23.77 4.06 -1.73
N GLU A 29 25.07 3.85 -1.48
CA GLU A 29 25.87 2.82 -2.16
C GLU A 29 25.48 1.41 -1.70
N ASN A 30 25.02 1.26 -0.46
CA ASN A 30 24.60 0.00 0.13
C ASN A 30 23.20 0.13 0.75
N TYR A 31 22.41 -0.94 0.68
CA TYR A 31 21.14 -1.03 1.38
C TYR A 31 20.93 -2.39 2.02
N GLU A 32 20.16 -2.39 3.10
CA GLU A 32 19.63 -3.58 3.75
C GLU A 32 18.18 -3.77 3.30
N SER A 33 17.78 -5.00 2.98
CA SER A 33 16.38 -5.31 2.66
C SER A 33 15.63 -5.75 3.91
N TRP A 34 14.66 -4.96 4.33
CA TRP A 34 13.88 -5.21 5.53
C TRP A 34 12.52 -5.82 5.19
N TYR A 35 12.25 -7.01 5.73
CA TYR A 35 10.94 -7.65 5.59
C TYR A 35 9.98 -7.18 6.69
N ILE A 36 8.96 -6.43 6.29
CA ILE A 36 7.94 -5.88 7.19
C ILE A 36 6.69 -6.75 7.11
N LYS A 37 6.23 -7.24 8.26
CA LYS A 37 5.06 -8.13 8.36
C LYS A 37 4.23 -7.85 9.62
N PRO A 38 2.96 -8.29 9.66
CA PRO A 38 2.18 -8.29 10.90
C PRO A 38 2.82 -9.19 11.97
N LEU A 39 2.72 -8.78 13.24
CA LEU A 39 3.26 -9.56 14.36
C LEU A 39 2.47 -10.86 14.59
N GLU A 40 1.13 -10.77 14.55
CA GLU A 40 0.24 -11.88 14.93
C GLU A 40 -0.57 -12.47 13.76
N LYS A 41 -0.73 -11.72 12.66
CA LYS A 41 -1.57 -12.15 11.53
C LYS A 41 -0.74 -12.86 10.47
N LYS A 42 -1.30 -13.93 9.88
CA LYS A 42 -0.65 -14.66 8.77
C LYS A 42 -0.62 -13.86 7.46
N PHE A 43 -1.63 -13.02 7.23
CA PHE A 43 -1.74 -12.17 6.05
C PHE A 43 -2.46 -10.87 6.39
N PHE A 44 -2.32 -9.87 5.53
CA PHE A 44 -3.05 -8.61 5.56
C PHE A 44 -3.41 -8.16 4.15
N ALA A 45 -4.26 -7.15 4.04
CA ALA A 45 -4.74 -6.61 2.78
C ALA A 45 -4.12 -5.23 2.51
N MET A 46 -3.61 -5.05 1.31
CA MET A 46 -3.23 -3.74 0.77
C MET A 46 -4.30 -3.25 -0.20
N GLY A 47 -4.66 -1.97 -0.10
CA GLY A 47 -5.52 -1.32 -1.07
C GLY A 47 -4.78 -1.12 -2.40
N ALA A 48 -5.40 -1.55 -3.49
CA ALA A 48 -4.85 -1.42 -4.83
C ALA A 48 -5.93 -0.96 -5.82
N ILE A 49 -5.46 -0.51 -6.97
CA ILE A 49 -6.30 -0.22 -8.13
C ILE A 49 -5.92 -1.13 -9.28
N TYR A 50 -6.88 -1.46 -10.16
CA TYR A 50 -6.62 -2.33 -11.30
C TYR A 50 -7.11 -1.74 -12.63
N SER A 51 -6.57 -2.27 -13.71
CA SER A 51 -7.01 -1.96 -15.07
C SER A 51 -6.67 -3.12 -16.00
N THR A 52 -7.40 -3.24 -17.10
CA THR A 52 -7.04 -4.12 -18.20
C THR A 52 -6.46 -3.29 -19.32
N TRP A 53 -5.26 -3.64 -19.80
CA TRP A 53 -4.60 -2.97 -20.92
C TRP A 53 -4.15 -4.01 -21.94
N LYS A 54 -4.65 -3.88 -23.19
CA LYS A 54 -4.38 -4.84 -24.28
C LYS A 54 -4.59 -6.30 -23.87
N GLY A 55 -5.67 -6.58 -23.14
CA GLY A 55 -6.02 -7.92 -22.65
C GLY A 55 -5.22 -8.41 -21.43
N MET A 56 -4.23 -7.63 -20.95
CA MET A 56 -3.51 -7.95 -19.71
C MET A 56 -4.16 -7.25 -18.52
N ASN A 57 -4.48 -8.01 -17.49
CA ASN A 57 -4.94 -7.48 -16.21
C ASN A 57 -3.72 -7.02 -15.41
N THR A 58 -3.71 -5.74 -15.02
CA THR A 58 -2.66 -5.12 -14.23
C THR A 58 -3.25 -4.45 -13.00
N PHE A 59 -2.41 -4.27 -11.97
CA PHE A 59 -2.79 -3.55 -10.77
C PHE A 59 -1.62 -2.72 -10.26
N ALA A 60 -1.94 -1.74 -9.40
CA ALA A 60 -0.97 -0.94 -8.68
C ALA A 60 -1.41 -0.83 -7.22
N VAL A 61 -0.50 -1.08 -6.29
CA VAL A 61 -0.72 -0.86 -4.86
C VAL A 61 -0.77 0.63 -4.59
N VAL A 62 -1.78 1.08 -3.85
CA VAL A 62 -1.89 2.47 -3.39
C VAL A 62 -0.89 2.66 -2.25
N THR A 63 -0.13 3.76 -2.29
CA THR A 63 0.83 4.10 -1.24
C THR A 63 0.38 5.36 -0.50
N GLN A 64 0.87 5.49 0.72
CA GLN A 64 0.67 6.63 1.61
C GLN A 64 2.02 7.08 2.17
N ASP A 65 2.03 8.24 2.82
CA ASP A 65 3.16 8.68 3.63
C ASP A 65 3.48 7.64 4.70
N ALA A 66 4.77 7.37 4.90
CA ALA A 66 5.21 6.42 5.88
C ALA A 66 4.85 6.86 7.30
N SER A 67 4.47 5.90 8.15
CA SER A 67 4.47 6.13 9.59
C SER A 67 5.91 6.32 10.09
N PRO A 68 6.13 6.91 11.28
CA PRO A 68 7.48 7.07 11.82
C PRO A 68 8.32 5.79 11.81
N LEU A 69 7.71 4.63 12.12
CA LEU A 69 8.37 3.33 12.09
C LEU A 69 8.82 2.93 10.67
N VAL A 70 7.91 2.97 9.68
CA VAL A 70 8.25 2.58 8.31
C VAL A 70 9.19 3.60 7.68
N GLY A 71 9.05 4.89 8.00
CA GLY A 71 9.91 5.96 7.49
C GLY A 71 11.33 5.92 8.06
N ALA A 72 11.54 5.33 9.24
CA ALA A 72 12.87 5.03 9.75
C ALA A 72 13.56 3.91 8.93
N ILE A 73 12.78 2.96 8.42
CA ILE A 73 13.29 1.86 7.57
C ILE A 73 13.46 2.36 6.13
N HIS A 74 12.37 2.72 5.46
CA HIS A 74 12.33 3.26 4.10
C HIS A 74 12.71 4.75 4.11
N ASN A 75 13.93 5.03 4.55
CA ASN A 75 14.41 6.36 4.90
C ASN A 75 14.62 7.30 3.70
N ASP A 76 14.76 6.75 2.49
CA ASP A 76 14.76 7.50 1.23
C ASP A 76 13.33 7.79 0.73
N GLY A 77 12.57 6.74 0.43
CA GLY A 77 11.27 6.88 -0.22
C GLY A 77 10.15 7.34 0.71
N LYS A 78 10.28 7.14 2.03
CA LYS A 78 9.35 7.55 3.09
C LYS A 78 7.87 7.30 2.77
N ARG A 79 7.59 6.16 2.14
CA ARG A 79 6.24 5.70 1.79
C ARG A 79 5.95 4.34 2.39
N ARG A 80 4.67 4.03 2.51
CA ARG A 80 4.17 2.70 2.90
C ARG A 80 3.00 2.30 1.99
N PRO A 81 2.70 1.00 1.83
CA PRO A 81 1.45 0.59 1.21
C PRO A 81 0.24 1.00 2.07
N LEU A 82 -0.89 1.25 1.42
CA LEU A 82 -2.18 1.44 2.08
C LEU A 82 -2.62 0.10 2.69
N ILE A 83 -2.36 -0.10 3.99
CA ILE A 83 -2.75 -1.32 4.71
C ILE A 83 -4.17 -1.16 5.24
N LEU A 84 -5.11 -1.92 4.70
CA LEU A 84 -6.53 -1.88 5.11
C LEU A 84 -6.79 -2.91 6.21
N LYS A 85 -7.53 -2.52 7.25
CA LYS A 85 -7.82 -3.35 8.43
C LYS A 85 -9.32 -3.57 8.59
N GLY A 86 -9.71 -4.77 9.02
CA GLY A 86 -11.09 -5.08 9.39
C GLY A 86 -12.08 -4.74 8.26
N ASP A 87 -13.16 -4.08 8.65
CA ASP A 87 -14.25 -3.71 7.74
C ASP A 87 -13.80 -2.76 6.62
N ALA A 88 -12.77 -1.93 6.85
CA ALA A 88 -12.27 -1.03 5.81
C ALA A 88 -11.75 -1.77 4.57
N ALA A 89 -11.19 -2.99 4.74
CA ALA A 89 -10.78 -3.81 3.61
C ALA A 89 -11.97 -4.30 2.78
N LEU A 90 -13.08 -4.65 3.43
CA LEU A 90 -14.32 -5.05 2.75
C LEU A 90 -14.98 -3.83 2.10
N SER A 91 -15.06 -2.71 2.81
CA SER A 91 -15.60 -1.44 2.32
C SER A 91 -14.85 -0.92 1.10
N TRP A 92 -13.53 -1.13 1.04
CA TRP A 92 -12.72 -0.77 -0.14
C TRP A 92 -13.22 -1.40 -1.44
N MET A 93 -13.85 -2.58 -1.36
CA MET A 93 -14.38 -3.30 -2.52
C MET A 93 -15.81 -2.89 -2.90
N ILE A 94 -16.49 -2.05 -2.09
CA ILE A 94 -17.85 -1.60 -2.39
C ILE A 94 -17.84 -0.73 -3.65
N PRO A 95 -18.61 -1.08 -4.70
CA PRO A 95 -18.68 -0.25 -5.90
C PRO A 95 -19.45 1.04 -5.63
N GLY A 96 -19.16 2.10 -6.38
CA GLY A 96 -19.95 3.34 -6.35
C GLY A 96 -19.65 4.31 -5.21
N LEU A 97 -18.66 4.02 -4.35
CA LEU A 97 -18.20 4.99 -3.34
C LEU A 97 -17.76 6.30 -4.00
N ASN A 98 -18.19 7.42 -3.42
CA ASN A 98 -17.76 8.75 -3.80
C ASN A 98 -16.34 9.04 -3.28
N GLU A 99 -15.76 10.18 -3.68
CA GLU A 99 -14.38 10.53 -3.31
C GLU A 99 -14.18 10.60 -1.79
N ASN A 100 -15.09 11.24 -1.06
CA ASN A 100 -14.97 11.41 0.38
C ASN A 100 -15.05 10.05 1.09
N GLU A 101 -15.98 9.19 0.69
CA GLU A 101 -16.10 7.83 1.24
C GLU A 101 -14.84 7.00 0.98
N VAL A 102 -14.23 7.10 -0.20
CA VAL A 102 -12.96 6.42 -0.48
C VAL A 102 -11.83 6.99 0.38
N MET A 103 -11.77 8.31 0.54
CA MET A 103 -10.74 8.96 1.36
C MET A 103 -10.85 8.55 2.83
N ASP A 104 -12.06 8.48 3.39
CA ASP A 104 -12.32 8.05 4.76
C ASP A 104 -11.80 6.63 5.03
N LEU A 105 -11.83 5.75 4.03
CA LEU A 105 -11.24 4.40 4.12
C LEU A 105 -9.71 4.40 4.13
N THR A 106 -9.05 5.52 3.88
CA THR A 106 -7.58 5.61 3.85
C THR A 106 -7.00 6.37 5.05
N TYR A 107 -7.81 7.14 5.76
CA TYR A 107 -7.38 7.90 6.94
C TYR A 107 -7.60 7.06 8.21
N PHE A 108 -6.50 6.57 8.78
CA PHE A 108 -6.45 5.87 10.06
C PHE A 108 -5.08 6.00 10.73
#